data_AF-A0A803KNJ8-F1
#
_entry.id   AF-A0A803KNJ8-F1
#
_cell.length_a   1.000
_cell.length_b   1.000
_cell.length_c   1.000
_cell.angle_alpha   90.00
_cell.angle_beta   90.00
_cell.angle_gamma   90.00
#
_symmetry.space_group_name_H-M   'P 1'
#
loop_
_entity.id
_entity.type
_entity.pdbx_description
1 polymer ?
#
loop_
_entity_poly.entity_id
_entity_poly.type
_entity_poly.pdbx_seq_one_letter_code
_entity_poly.pdbx_strand_id
1 'polypeptide(L)'
;HTLLWNRRIIYNISVFTGSQFKYPTPGAPALAERVQELLKTSGIKNVSIDKKRGLDHGAWVPLKLMYPEANIPICQLSIQMTKDAAYHYNMGRALAPLKEEGVLIIGSGSATHNLRDFEWDAKDQEVAPWAGEFDKWLEEALISGRHEDVNNYLQKAPNARKAHPIPDHFYPLHVALGAAGETTKAELIHRSWSLGTLSFASYKFTTTPAALN
;
A
#
# COMPACT_ATOMS: atom_id res chain seq x y z
N HIS A 1 3.72 28.25 7.71
CA HIS A 1 4.90 27.66 7.07
C HIS A 1 5.27 26.36 7.77
N THR A 2 4.76 25.21 7.30
CA THR A 2 5.37 23.89 7.55
C THR A 2 4.95 22.97 6.41
N LEU A 3 5.74 22.98 5.33
CA LEU A 3 5.68 21.97 4.28
C LEU A 3 6.55 20.82 4.76
N LEU A 4 5.92 19.69 5.12
CA LEU A 4 6.67 18.45 5.35
C LEU A 4 7.13 17.94 3.99
N TRP A 5 8.33 18.37 3.61
CA TRP A 5 9.14 17.73 2.59
C TRP A 5 9.50 16.32 3.07
N ASN A 6 8.92 15.29 2.47
CA ASN A 6 9.53 13.97 2.55
C ASN A 6 9.30 13.20 1.25
N ARG A 7 10.38 13.03 0.47
CA ARG A 7 10.46 12.23 -0.75
C ARG A 7 10.37 10.73 -0.42
N ARG A 8 9.30 10.30 0.23
CA ARG A 8 9.14 8.92 0.71
C ARG A 8 7.80 8.36 0.26
N ILE A 9 7.80 7.07 -0.05
CA ILE A 9 6.59 6.26 -0.20
C ILE A 9 6.63 5.25 0.93
N ILE A 10 5.58 5.19 1.73
CA ILE A 10 5.50 4.35 2.92
C ILE A 10 4.37 3.36 2.70
N TYR A 11 4.66 2.07 2.68
CA TYR A 11 3.63 1.04 2.78
C TYR A 11 3.45 0.70 4.26
N ASN A 12 2.26 0.96 4.82
CA ASN A 12 1.95 0.74 6.24
C ASN A 12 0.69 -0.12 6.37
N ILE A 13 0.71 -1.11 7.25
CA ILE A 13 -0.36 -2.09 7.44
C ILE A 13 -1.09 -1.84 8.76
N SER A 14 -2.43 -1.76 8.74
CA SER A 14 -3.25 -1.97 9.94
C SER A 14 -4.70 -2.34 9.60
N VAL A 15 -5.21 -3.47 10.11
CA VAL A 15 -6.64 -3.81 10.09
C VAL A 15 -7.10 -4.10 11.52
N PHE A 16 -8.16 -3.42 11.94
CA PHE A 16 -8.94 -3.64 13.16
C PHE A 16 -10.41 -3.48 12.76
N THR A 17 -11.31 -4.26 13.36
CA THR A 17 -12.75 -4.18 13.08
C THR A 17 -13.44 -3.54 14.29
N GLY A 18 -13.59 -2.21 14.24
CA GLY A 18 -14.28 -1.44 15.27
C GLY A 18 -14.93 -0.17 14.70
N SER A 19 -16.15 0.13 15.15
CA SER A 19 -17.02 1.19 14.67
C SER A 19 -16.49 2.62 14.90
N GLN A 20 -16.83 3.52 13.97
CA GLN A 20 -16.83 5.00 14.06
C GLN A 20 -15.67 5.67 14.83
N PHE A 21 -14.43 5.47 14.37
CA PHE A 21 -13.36 6.41 14.72
C PHE A 21 -13.26 7.49 13.64
N LYS A 22 -13.30 8.77 14.03
CA LYS A 22 -13.06 9.91 13.14
C LYS A 22 -11.60 10.34 13.29
N TYR A 23 -10.83 10.23 12.20
CA TYR A 23 -9.54 10.90 12.07
C TYR A 23 -9.78 12.22 11.31
N PRO A 24 -9.85 13.37 12.00
CA PRO A 24 -10.44 14.60 11.49
C PRO A 24 -9.45 15.40 10.63
N THR A 25 -9.01 14.79 9.55
CA THR A 25 -8.01 15.37 8.65
C THR A 25 -8.63 16.26 7.58
N PRO A 26 -7.96 17.35 7.16
CA PRO A 26 -8.42 18.10 6.00
C PRO A 26 -8.36 17.23 4.73
N GLY A 27 -9.35 17.39 3.85
CA GLY A 27 -9.28 16.81 2.51
C GLY A 27 -8.28 17.56 1.63
N ALA A 28 -7.82 16.93 0.55
CA ALA A 28 -6.93 17.54 -0.44
C ALA A 28 -7.56 17.60 -1.85
N PRO A 29 -8.50 18.53 -2.13
CA PRO A 29 -9.21 18.59 -3.41
C PRO A 29 -8.29 18.80 -4.63
N ALA A 30 -7.30 19.70 -4.52
CA ALA A 30 -6.34 19.94 -5.59
C ALA A 30 -5.51 18.68 -5.91
N LEU A 31 -5.14 17.91 -4.88
CA LEU A 31 -4.47 16.62 -5.07
C LEU A 31 -5.40 15.60 -5.74
N ALA A 32 -6.70 15.57 -5.40
CA ALA A 32 -7.66 14.69 -6.05
C ALA A 32 -7.82 15.00 -7.55
N GLU A 33 -7.86 16.28 -7.92
CA GLU A 33 -7.88 16.74 -9.32
C GLU A 33 -6.60 16.34 -10.05
N ARG A 34 -5.43 16.54 -9.42
CA ARG A 34 -4.13 16.14 -9.97
C ARG A 34 -4.01 14.63 -10.17
N VAL A 35 -4.45 13.83 -9.20
CA VAL A 35 -4.53 12.37 -9.31
C VAL A 35 -5.42 11.98 -10.49
N GLN A 36 -6.61 12.58 -10.61
CA GLN A 36 -7.52 12.29 -11.72
C GLN A 36 -6.89 12.59 -13.08
N GLU A 37 -6.21 13.74 -13.21
CA GLU A 37 -5.51 14.13 -14.43
C GLU A 37 -4.43 13.11 -14.83
N LEU A 38 -3.56 12.73 -13.89
CA LEU A 38 -2.48 11.76 -14.12
C LEU A 38 -3.02 10.41 -14.57
N LEU A 39 -4.06 9.89 -13.89
CA LEU A 39 -4.66 8.60 -14.22
C LEU A 39 -5.37 8.63 -15.59
N LYS A 40 -6.08 9.72 -15.92
CA LYS A 40 -6.71 9.86 -17.24
C LYS A 40 -5.66 9.94 -18.35
N THR A 41 -4.58 10.67 -18.12
CA THR A 41 -3.46 10.81 -19.07
C THR A 41 -2.75 9.48 -19.32
N SER A 42 -2.66 8.61 -18.32
CA SER A 42 -2.11 7.26 -18.46
C SER A 42 -3.08 6.25 -19.10
N GLY A 43 -4.26 6.70 -19.56
CA GLY A 43 -5.25 5.87 -20.25
C GLY A 43 -6.34 5.26 -19.35
N ILE A 44 -6.35 5.54 -18.03
CA ILE A 44 -7.44 5.11 -17.15
C ILE A 44 -8.60 6.11 -17.29
N LYS A 45 -9.53 5.80 -18.20
CA LYS A 45 -10.58 6.75 -18.62
C LYS A 45 -11.65 7.03 -17.55
N ASN A 46 -11.98 6.03 -16.74
CA ASN A 46 -13.07 6.10 -15.77
C ASN A 46 -12.55 6.43 -14.37
N VAL A 47 -12.26 7.71 -14.13
CA VAL A 47 -11.84 8.21 -12.82
C VAL A 47 -12.80 9.31 -12.38
N SER A 48 -13.44 9.11 -11.23
CA SER A 48 -14.37 10.05 -10.61
C SER A 48 -13.81 10.55 -9.27
N ILE A 49 -14.21 11.77 -8.89
CA ILE A 49 -13.89 12.35 -7.58
C ILE A 49 -15.16 12.29 -6.74
N ASP A 50 -15.06 11.64 -5.58
CA ASP A 50 -16.12 11.64 -4.56
C ASP A 50 -15.75 12.65 -3.47
N LYS A 51 -16.60 13.66 -3.27
CA LYS A 51 -16.41 14.72 -2.27
C LYS A 51 -17.03 14.40 -0.91
N LYS A 52 -17.79 13.31 -0.80
CA LYS A 52 -18.58 12.93 0.39
C LYS A 52 -17.99 11.75 1.14
N ARG A 53 -17.31 10.85 0.43
CA ARG A 53 -16.71 9.66 1.05
C ARG A 53 -15.60 10.05 2.02
N GLY A 54 -15.76 9.65 3.29
CA GLY A 54 -14.73 9.79 4.31
C GLY A 54 -13.64 8.72 4.20
N LEU A 55 -12.60 8.86 5.01
CA LEU A 55 -11.52 7.87 5.09
C LEU A 55 -12.04 6.51 5.56
N ASP A 56 -11.68 5.46 4.83
CA ASP A 56 -11.90 4.09 5.32
C ASP A 56 -10.93 3.70 6.43
N HIS A 57 -11.22 2.56 7.05
CA HIS A 57 -10.45 2.01 8.16
C HIS A 57 -8.97 1.80 7.83
N GLY A 58 -8.68 1.21 6.66
CA GLY A 58 -7.32 0.91 6.24
C GLY A 58 -6.49 2.18 6.07
N ALA A 59 -7.14 3.30 5.71
CA ALA A 59 -6.45 4.58 5.61
C ALA A 59 -6.19 5.23 6.98
N TRP A 60 -7.18 5.32 7.88
CA TRP A 60 -7.00 6.17 9.07
C TRP A 60 -6.16 5.57 10.21
N VAL A 61 -6.10 4.24 10.38
CA VAL A 61 -5.28 3.63 11.45
C VAL A 61 -3.79 3.93 11.29
N PRO A 62 -3.15 3.65 10.14
CA PRO A 62 -1.73 3.96 9.97
C PRO A 62 -1.45 5.46 10.09
N LEU A 63 -2.38 6.30 9.62
CA LEU A 63 -2.27 7.75 9.72
C LEU A 63 -2.34 8.26 11.16
N LYS A 64 -3.20 7.69 12.01
CA LYS A 64 -3.28 8.06 13.44
C LYS A 64 -1.99 7.76 14.19
N LEU A 65 -1.29 6.69 13.82
CA LEU A 65 0.00 6.34 14.41
C LEU A 65 1.13 7.24 13.91
N MET A 66 1.14 7.55 12.61
CA MET A 66 2.20 8.36 11.99
C MET A 66 2.03 9.86 12.22
N TYR A 67 0.79 10.36 12.23
CA TYR A 67 0.43 11.77 12.26
C TYR A 67 -0.77 12.01 13.20
N PRO A 68 -0.61 11.79 14.53
CA PRO A 68 -1.73 11.83 15.48
C PRO A 68 -2.51 13.16 15.49
N GLU A 69 -1.86 14.27 15.12
CA GLU A 69 -2.47 15.61 15.07
C GLU A 69 -3.49 15.82 13.94
N ALA A 70 -3.58 14.90 12.98
CA ALA A 70 -4.55 14.96 11.87
C ALA A 70 -4.55 16.29 11.07
N ASN A 71 -3.39 16.93 10.92
CA ASN A 71 -3.25 18.25 10.28
C ASN A 71 -2.70 18.18 8.85
N ILE A 72 -2.52 16.99 8.29
CA ILE A 72 -1.98 16.78 6.93
C ILE A 72 -3.13 16.54 5.94
N PRO A 73 -3.27 17.34 4.86
CA PRO A 73 -4.30 17.10 3.85
C PRO A 73 -4.19 15.72 3.20
N ILE A 74 -5.30 15.00 3.10
CA ILE A 74 -5.34 13.63 2.55
C ILE A 74 -6.30 13.53 1.36
N CYS A 75 -5.88 12.77 0.36
CA CYS A 75 -6.70 12.29 -0.75
C CYS A 75 -6.69 10.76 -0.74
N GLN A 76 -7.86 10.13 -0.67
CA GLN A 76 -7.98 8.69 -0.75
C GLN A 76 -8.14 8.23 -2.20
N LEU A 77 -7.44 7.15 -2.57
CA LEU A 77 -7.57 6.48 -3.86
C LEU A 77 -8.16 5.08 -3.67
N SER A 78 -9.16 4.74 -4.48
CA SER A 78 -9.80 3.41 -4.45
C SER A 78 -9.06 2.39 -5.31
N ILE A 79 -9.02 1.14 -4.87
CA ILE A 79 -8.64 -0.01 -5.69
C ILE A 79 -9.80 -0.50 -6.58
N GLN A 80 -9.50 -1.27 -7.62
CA GLN A 80 -10.48 -1.83 -8.55
C GLN A 80 -10.51 -3.36 -8.45
N MET A 81 -11.54 -3.91 -7.81
CA MET A 81 -11.65 -5.35 -7.53
C MET A 81 -11.74 -6.26 -8.76
N THR A 82 -12.10 -5.72 -9.91
CA THR A 82 -12.20 -6.45 -11.19
C THR A 82 -10.91 -6.38 -12.02
N LYS A 83 -9.85 -5.78 -11.46
CA LYS A 83 -8.56 -5.57 -12.11
C LYS A 83 -7.45 -6.32 -11.39
N ASP A 84 -6.35 -6.57 -12.09
CA ASP A 84 -5.24 -7.38 -11.62
C ASP A 84 -4.12 -6.54 -10.97
N ALA A 85 -3.08 -7.22 -10.51
CA ALA A 85 -1.88 -6.63 -9.93
C ALA A 85 -1.19 -5.63 -10.89
N ALA A 86 -1.04 -6.01 -12.16
CA ALA A 86 -0.41 -5.18 -13.18
C ALA A 86 -1.16 -3.86 -13.42
N TYR A 87 -2.51 -3.88 -13.43
CA TYR A 87 -3.31 -2.67 -13.50
C TYR A 87 -3.02 -1.72 -12.33
N HIS A 88 -2.99 -2.22 -11.10
CA HIS A 88 -2.72 -1.39 -9.91
C HIS A 88 -1.27 -0.89 -9.88
N TYR A 89 -0.30 -1.69 -10.34
CA TYR A 89 1.08 -1.25 -10.54
C TYR A 89 1.18 -0.11 -11.56
N ASN A 90 0.51 -0.24 -12.70
CA ASN A 90 0.47 0.81 -13.72
C ASN A 90 -0.25 2.07 -13.24
N MET A 91 -1.30 1.93 -12.43
CA MET A 91 -1.93 3.06 -11.73
C MET A 91 -0.92 3.75 -10.81
N GLY A 92 -0.13 3.00 -10.03
CA GLY A 92 0.97 3.54 -9.24
C GLY A 92 2.00 4.29 -10.09
N ARG A 93 2.42 3.71 -11.22
CA ARG A 93 3.38 4.34 -12.13
C ARG A 93 2.90 5.69 -12.65
N ALA A 94 1.62 5.82 -12.98
CA ALA A 94 1.03 7.08 -13.41
C ALA A 94 1.08 8.16 -12.31
N LEU A 95 1.12 7.75 -11.04
CA LEU A 95 1.17 8.63 -9.87
C LEU A 95 2.59 8.95 -9.41
N ALA A 96 3.63 8.36 -10.01
CA ALA A 96 5.03 8.59 -9.66
C ALA A 96 5.44 10.08 -9.61
N PRO A 97 4.96 10.98 -10.50
CA PRO A 97 5.28 12.41 -10.45
C PRO A 97 4.90 13.09 -9.13
N LEU A 98 3.86 12.61 -8.43
CA LEU A 98 3.39 13.22 -7.18
C LEU A 98 4.46 13.27 -6.08
N LYS A 99 5.42 12.33 -6.11
CA LYS A 99 6.56 12.32 -5.18
C LYS A 99 7.45 13.56 -5.34
N GLU A 100 7.64 14.03 -6.57
CA GLU A 100 8.41 15.25 -6.88
C GLU A 100 7.59 16.51 -6.53
N GLU A 101 6.26 16.39 -6.55
CA GLU A 101 5.30 17.40 -6.11
C GLU A 101 5.13 17.45 -4.57
N GLY A 102 5.92 16.68 -3.82
CA GLY A 102 5.93 16.68 -2.35
C GLY A 102 4.85 15.82 -1.69
N VAL A 103 4.22 14.92 -2.44
CA VAL A 103 3.17 14.01 -1.93
C VAL A 103 3.79 12.71 -1.40
N LEU A 104 3.42 12.36 -0.17
CA LEU A 104 3.67 11.05 0.42
C LEU A 104 2.57 10.08 -0.04
N ILE A 105 2.95 9.03 -0.78
CA ILE A 105 2.03 7.96 -1.18
C ILE A 105 2.09 6.85 -0.13
N ILE A 106 0.91 6.44 0.36
CA ILE A 106 0.76 5.34 1.31
C ILE A 106 -0.11 4.24 0.71
N GLY A 107 0.46 3.05 0.56
CA GLY A 107 -0.33 1.84 0.35
C GLY A 107 -0.61 1.21 1.71
N SER A 108 -1.90 0.99 2.02
CA SER A 108 -2.30 0.31 3.26
C SER A 108 -3.08 -0.95 2.96
N GLY A 109 -2.60 -2.06 3.51
CA GLY A 109 -3.03 -3.41 3.13
C GLY A 109 -2.49 -4.46 4.09
N SER A 110 -2.29 -5.69 3.64
CA SER A 110 -1.59 -6.74 4.37
C SER A 110 -0.85 -7.67 3.40
N ALA A 111 0.34 -8.16 3.78
CA ALA A 111 1.07 -9.16 2.99
C ALA A 111 0.36 -10.53 2.99
N THR A 112 -0.47 -10.82 3.99
CA THR A 112 -1.27 -12.04 4.06
C THR A 112 -2.65 -11.71 4.63
N HIS A 113 -3.72 -12.13 3.95
CA HIS A 113 -5.08 -11.77 4.37
C HIS A 113 -6.08 -12.88 3.98
N ASN A 114 -6.09 -13.96 4.77
CA ASN A 114 -7.05 -15.03 4.64
C ASN A 114 -7.84 -15.20 5.95
N LEU A 115 -9.01 -14.57 6.00
CA LEU A 115 -9.90 -14.59 7.17
C LEU A 115 -10.32 -16.00 7.59
N ARG A 116 -10.31 -16.98 6.67
CA ARG A 116 -10.69 -18.37 6.96
C ARG A 116 -9.65 -19.10 7.82
N ASP A 117 -8.41 -18.65 7.77
CA ASP A 117 -7.27 -19.25 8.44
C ASP A 117 -6.76 -18.35 9.59
N PHE A 118 -7.61 -17.47 10.12
CA PHE A 118 -7.27 -16.68 11.30
C PHE A 118 -7.29 -17.55 12.55
N GLU A 119 -6.16 -17.58 13.25
CA GLU A 119 -5.98 -18.31 14.50
C GLU A 119 -6.06 -17.33 15.67
N TRP A 120 -7.26 -17.14 16.21
CA TRP A 120 -7.52 -16.11 17.23
C TRP A 120 -6.76 -16.31 18.55
N ASP A 121 -6.41 -17.56 18.85
CA ASP A 121 -5.66 -17.94 20.05
C ASP A 121 -4.15 -18.08 19.80
N ALA A 122 -3.69 -17.88 18.57
CA ALA A 122 -2.28 -17.99 18.23
C ALA A 122 -1.48 -16.91 18.96
N LYS A 123 -0.37 -17.32 19.57
CA LYS A 123 0.62 -16.37 20.09
C LYS A 123 1.35 -15.71 18.93
N ASP A 124 1.90 -14.51 19.13
CA ASP A 124 2.58 -13.73 18.07
C ASP A 124 3.74 -14.47 17.36
N GLN A 125 4.24 -15.58 17.92
CA GLN A 125 5.31 -16.42 17.35
C GLN A 125 4.80 -17.66 16.62
N GLU A 126 3.51 -17.99 16.70
CA GLU A 126 2.89 -19.17 16.09
C GLU A 126 2.42 -18.82 14.67
N VAL A 127 3.37 -18.49 13.79
CA VAL A 127 3.06 -18.14 12.40
C VAL A 127 2.85 -19.41 11.58
N ALA A 128 1.72 -19.49 10.88
CA ALA A 128 1.47 -20.62 9.99
C ALA A 128 2.56 -20.70 8.89
N PRO A 129 3.13 -21.90 8.61
CA PRO A 129 4.26 -22.01 7.67
C PRO A 129 4.00 -21.38 6.30
N TRP A 130 2.80 -21.60 5.75
CA TRP A 130 2.42 -21.06 4.45
C TRP A 130 2.44 -19.52 4.41
N ALA A 131 2.09 -18.87 5.52
CA ALA A 131 2.04 -17.41 5.64
C ALA A 131 3.45 -16.84 5.75
N GLY A 132 4.30 -17.47 6.57
CA GLY A 132 5.72 -17.14 6.67
C GLY A 132 6.47 -17.31 5.34
N GLU A 133 6.17 -18.36 4.59
CA GLU A 133 6.75 -18.60 3.26
C GLU A 133 6.38 -17.51 2.25
N PHE A 134 5.10 -17.14 2.16
CA PHE A 134 4.64 -16.07 1.27
C PHE A 134 5.29 -14.73 1.64
N ASP A 135 5.26 -14.40 2.93
CA ASP A 135 5.78 -13.12 3.43
C ASP A 135 7.30 -13.01 3.23
N LYS A 136 8.05 -14.09 3.49
CA LYS A 136 9.49 -14.13 3.21
C LYS A 136 9.79 -13.97 1.72
N TRP A 137 9.06 -14.67 0.84
CA TRP A 137 9.21 -14.53 -0.61
C TRP A 137 8.95 -13.08 -1.04
N LEU A 138 7.94 -12.43 -0.45
CA LEU A 138 7.58 -11.05 -0.74
C LEU A 138 8.68 -10.08 -0.30
N GLU A 139 9.21 -10.24 0.92
CA GLU A 139 10.33 -9.45 1.42
C GLU A 139 11.52 -9.54 0.45
N GLU A 140 11.93 -10.76 0.10
CA GLU A 140 13.05 -10.99 -0.81
C GLU A 140 12.81 -10.36 -2.18
N ALA A 141 11.57 -10.42 -2.69
CA ALA A 141 11.20 -9.80 -3.96
C ALA A 141 11.32 -8.27 -3.90
N LEU A 142 10.80 -7.65 -2.84
CA LEU A 142 10.78 -6.20 -2.68
C LEU A 142 12.19 -5.62 -2.44
N ILE A 143 13.00 -6.26 -1.58
CA ILE A 143 14.37 -5.83 -1.29
C ILE A 143 15.29 -6.02 -2.51
N SER A 144 15.06 -7.09 -3.29
CA SER A 144 15.85 -7.36 -4.50
C SER A 144 15.37 -6.59 -5.74
N GLY A 145 14.23 -5.90 -5.66
CA GLY A 145 13.66 -5.17 -6.80
C GLY A 145 13.01 -6.07 -7.86
N ARG A 146 12.56 -7.29 -7.49
CA ARG A 146 11.88 -8.24 -8.39
C ARG A 146 10.41 -7.83 -8.64
N HIS A 147 10.18 -6.64 -9.20
CA HIS A 147 8.82 -6.09 -9.38
C HIS A 147 7.95 -6.95 -10.29
N GLU A 148 8.54 -7.57 -11.32
CA GLU A 148 7.84 -8.51 -12.21
C GLU A 148 7.28 -9.71 -11.44
N ASP A 149 8.07 -10.25 -10.51
CA ASP A 149 7.61 -11.36 -9.67
C ASP A 149 6.47 -10.96 -8.74
N VAL A 150 6.53 -9.75 -8.16
CA VAL A 150 5.45 -9.21 -7.33
C VAL A 150 4.18 -9.00 -8.15
N ASN A 151 4.30 -8.42 -9.35
CA ASN A 151 3.16 -8.21 -10.25
C ASN A 151 2.55 -9.53 -10.76
N ASN A 152 3.34 -10.60 -10.81
CA ASN A 152 2.92 -11.96 -11.18
C ASN A 152 2.86 -12.92 -9.97
N TYR A 153 2.55 -12.40 -8.77
CA TYR A 153 2.59 -13.18 -7.53
C TYR A 153 1.72 -14.45 -7.56
N LEU A 154 0.60 -14.46 -8.30
CA LEU A 154 -0.25 -15.64 -8.41
C LEU A 154 0.46 -16.84 -9.06
N GLN A 155 1.46 -16.59 -9.90
CA GLN A 155 2.27 -17.61 -10.57
C GLN A 155 3.63 -17.83 -9.87
N LYS A 156 4.18 -16.77 -9.27
CA LYS A 156 5.57 -16.74 -8.79
C LYS A 156 5.71 -16.97 -7.28
N ALA A 157 4.68 -16.64 -6.50
CA ALA A 157 4.74 -16.71 -5.04
C ALA A 157 4.25 -18.07 -4.53
N PRO A 158 4.91 -18.63 -3.50
CA PRO A 158 4.37 -19.80 -2.79
C PRO A 158 3.07 -19.40 -2.09
N ASN A 159 2.06 -20.28 -2.09
CA ASN A 159 0.82 -20.09 -1.35
C ASN A 159 0.00 -18.83 -1.73
N ALA A 160 0.23 -18.19 -2.88
CA ALA A 160 -0.39 -16.92 -3.28
C ALA A 160 -1.92 -16.89 -3.15
N ARG A 161 -2.60 -17.92 -3.66
CA ARG A 161 -4.07 -18.04 -3.60
C ARG A 161 -4.59 -18.30 -2.18
N LYS A 162 -3.76 -18.88 -1.32
CA LYS A 162 -4.07 -19.08 0.09
C LYS A 162 -3.85 -17.80 0.89
N ALA A 163 -2.78 -17.05 0.61
CA ALA A 163 -2.52 -15.75 1.23
C ALA A 163 -3.56 -14.71 0.84
N HIS A 164 -4.06 -14.76 -0.39
CA HIS A 164 -5.05 -13.82 -0.92
C HIS A 164 -6.17 -14.53 -1.69
N PRO A 165 -7.15 -15.13 -0.99
CA PRO A 165 -8.37 -15.61 -1.64
C PRO A 165 -9.12 -14.47 -2.35
N ILE A 166 -9.07 -13.27 -1.76
CA ILE A 166 -9.44 -11.99 -2.35
C ILE A 166 -8.23 -11.05 -2.13
N PRO A 167 -7.66 -10.47 -3.20
CA PRO A 167 -6.41 -9.69 -3.11
C PRO A 167 -6.62 -8.18 -2.89
N ASP A 168 -7.77 -7.77 -2.34
CA ASP A 168 -8.08 -6.36 -2.04
C ASP A 168 -7.03 -5.72 -1.15
N HIS A 169 -6.61 -6.42 -0.10
CA HIS A 169 -5.58 -5.95 0.82
C HIS A 169 -4.15 -6.05 0.27
N PHE A 170 -3.96 -6.61 -0.93
CA PHE A 170 -2.63 -6.74 -1.56
C PHE A 170 -2.41 -5.74 -2.71
N TYR A 171 -3.46 -5.29 -3.38
CA TYR A 171 -3.35 -4.28 -4.45
C TYR A 171 -2.77 -2.93 -4.02
N PRO A 172 -2.97 -2.42 -2.78
CA PRO A 172 -2.32 -1.20 -2.32
C PRO A 172 -0.78 -1.25 -2.40
N LEU A 173 -0.18 -2.44 -2.22
CA LEU A 173 1.27 -2.62 -2.39
C LEU A 173 1.70 -2.35 -3.83
N HIS A 174 0.94 -2.84 -4.81
CA HIS A 174 1.25 -2.67 -6.22
C HIS A 174 1.21 -1.20 -6.64
N VAL A 175 0.24 -0.44 -6.12
CA VAL A 175 0.16 1.02 -6.34
C VAL A 175 1.39 1.71 -5.75
N ALA A 176 1.74 1.41 -4.50
CA ALA A 176 2.91 1.99 -3.84
C ALA A 176 4.22 1.63 -4.58
N LEU A 177 4.37 0.38 -5.01
CA LEU A 177 5.52 -0.11 -5.77
C LEU A 177 5.66 0.60 -7.12
N GLY A 178 4.55 0.73 -7.86
CA GLY A 178 4.54 1.43 -9.15
C GLY A 178 4.90 2.91 -9.00
N ALA A 179 4.38 3.57 -7.97
CA ALA A 179 4.66 4.98 -7.70
C ALA A 179 6.10 5.22 -7.23
N ALA A 180 6.75 4.21 -6.63
CA ALA A 180 8.14 4.30 -6.21
C ALA A 180 9.09 4.47 -7.40
N GLY A 181 8.77 3.84 -8.52
CA GLY A 181 9.55 3.87 -9.77
C GLY A 181 10.29 2.55 -10.01
N GLU A 182 10.55 2.27 -11.29
CA GLU A 182 10.93 0.94 -11.82
C GLU A 182 12.18 0.31 -11.21
N THR A 183 13.12 1.13 -10.75
CA THR A 183 14.41 0.67 -10.20
C THR A 183 14.46 0.69 -8.68
N THR A 184 13.32 0.97 -8.02
CA THR A 184 13.28 1.14 -6.58
C THR A 184 13.34 -0.19 -5.84
N LYS A 185 14.10 -0.23 -4.75
CA LYS A 185 14.11 -1.32 -3.78
C LYS A 185 13.39 -0.91 -2.51
N ALA A 186 12.89 -1.90 -1.78
CA ALA A 186 12.28 -1.70 -0.48
C ALA A 186 13.30 -1.86 0.65
N GLU A 187 13.03 -1.18 1.76
CA GLU A 187 13.60 -1.43 3.08
C GLU A 187 12.47 -1.92 3.98
N LEU A 188 12.65 -3.07 4.63
CA LEU A 188 11.74 -3.53 5.68
C LEU A 188 11.94 -2.66 6.92
N ILE A 189 10.89 -1.94 7.33
CA ILE A 189 10.96 -0.99 8.45
C ILE A 189 10.22 -1.48 9.70
N HIS A 190 9.35 -2.48 9.56
CA HIS A 190 8.63 -3.10 10.68
C HIS A 190 8.20 -4.51 10.30
N ARG A 191 8.17 -5.40 11.28
CA ARG A 191 7.66 -6.77 11.14
C ARG A 191 7.01 -7.20 12.44
N SER A 192 5.74 -7.55 12.36
CA SER A 192 5.01 -8.24 13.42
C SER A 192 3.91 -9.10 12.79
N TRP A 193 3.36 -10.00 13.59
CA TRP A 193 2.29 -10.91 13.20
C TRP A 193 1.15 -10.82 14.20
N SER A 194 -0.05 -11.18 13.76
CA SER A 194 -1.19 -11.42 14.64
C SER A 194 -2.05 -12.53 14.04
N LEU A 195 -2.90 -13.15 14.85
CA LEU A 195 -3.87 -14.16 14.42
C LEU A 195 -3.23 -15.34 13.66
N GLY A 196 -1.96 -15.65 13.94
CA GLY A 196 -1.15 -16.70 13.31
C GLY A 196 -0.82 -16.51 11.82
N THR A 197 -1.56 -15.67 11.10
CA THR A 197 -1.48 -15.56 9.64
C THR A 197 -1.52 -14.14 9.11
N LEU A 198 -1.75 -13.12 9.94
CA LEU A 198 -1.83 -11.73 9.53
C LEU A 198 -0.47 -11.03 9.70
N SER A 199 0.19 -10.73 8.58
CA SER A 199 1.47 -10.02 8.57
C SER A 199 1.28 -8.49 8.63
N PHE A 200 2.08 -7.82 9.46
CA PHE A 200 2.19 -6.36 9.55
C PHE A 200 3.52 -5.84 8.97
N ALA A 201 4.18 -6.62 8.10
CA ALA A 201 5.42 -6.22 7.43
C ALA A 201 5.25 -4.89 6.67
N SER A 202 5.98 -3.86 7.10
CA SER A 202 5.90 -2.52 6.50
C SER A 202 7.18 -2.17 5.77
N TYR A 203 7.04 -1.50 4.62
CA TYR A 203 8.14 -1.26 3.70
C TYR A 203 8.25 0.21 3.34
N LYS A 204 9.48 0.71 3.29
CA LYS A 204 9.83 2.04 2.77
C LYS A 204 10.47 1.88 1.40
N PHE A 205 9.98 2.62 0.41
CA PHE A 205 10.59 2.67 -0.90
C PHE A 205 11.39 3.96 -1.05
N THR A 206 12.67 3.85 -1.41
CA THR A 206 13.54 5.00 -1.66
C THR A 206 14.06 4.95 -3.08
N THR A 207 13.74 5.96 -3.87
CA THR A 207 14.33 6.13 -5.19
C THR A 207 15.80 6.50 -5.01
N THR A 208 16.71 5.66 -5.51
CA THR A 208 18.11 6.08 -5.69
C THR A 208 18.09 7.27 -6.65
N PRO A 209 18.66 8.43 -6.30
CA PRO A 209 18.75 9.54 -7.25
C PRO A 209 19.38 9.01 -8.54
N ALA A 210 18.79 9.35 -9.69
CA ALA A 210 19.47 9.13 -10.96
C ALA A 210 20.85 9.79 -10.83
N ALA A 211 21.91 9.04 -11.14
CA ALA A 211 23.24 9.63 -11.21
C ALA A 211 23.15 10.85 -12.12
N LEU A 212 23.51 12.02 -11.59
CA LEU A 212 23.68 13.20 -12.42
C LEU A 212 24.78 12.87 -13.42
N ASN A 213 24.40 12.64 -14.68
CA ASN A 213 25.34 12.58 -15.80
C ASN A 213 25.80 13.99 -16.16
#